data_AF-A0A8H3X7C7-F1
#
_entry.id   AF-A0A8H3X7C7-F1
#
_cell.length_a   1.000
_cell.length_b   1.000
_cell.length_c   1.000
_cell.angle_alpha   90.00
_cell.angle_beta   90.00
_cell.angle_gamma   90.00
#
_symmetry.space_group_name_H-M   'P 1'
#
loop_
_entity.id
_entity.type
_entity.pdbx_description
1 polymer ?
#
loop_
_entity_poly.entity_id
_entity_poly.type
_entity_poly.pdbx_seq_one_letter_code
_entity_poly.pdbx_strand_id
1 'polypeptide(L)' 'MLEPLKLLHFGSDGDSKMIGIRNGVSAKLKKLNPFMSNCYCIAHQLALAEKASAKDVPYFLDYEITIKELYAYFANSHSR' A
#
# COMPACT_ATOMS: atom_id res chain seq x y z
N MET A 1 22.43 6.96 -16.20
CA MET A 1 21.33 6.13 -16.74
C MET A 1 21.41 4.78 -16.05
N LEU A 2 20.31 4.26 -15.48
CA LEU A 2 20.29 2.91 -14.89
C LEU A 2 20.50 1.89 -16.02
N GLU A 3 21.49 1.00 -15.88
CA GLU A 3 21.61 -0.14 -16.78
C GLU A 3 20.53 -1.16 -16.41
N PRO A 4 19.52 -1.40 -17.26
CA PRO A 4 18.33 -2.16 -16.85
C PRO A 4 18.63 -3.58 -16.39
N LEU A 5 19.66 -4.20 -16.97
CA LEU A 5 20.11 -5.55 -16.62
C LEU A 5 20.72 -5.65 -15.21
N LYS A 6 21.16 -4.54 -14.61
CA LYS A 6 21.67 -4.52 -13.23
C LYS A 6 20.54 -4.50 -12.18
N LEU A 7 19.31 -4.22 -12.57
CA LEU A 7 18.16 -4.21 -11.66
C LEU A 7 17.53 -5.60 -11.54
N LEU A 8 17.84 -6.31 -10.46
CA LEU A 8 17.35 -7.67 -10.22
C LEU A 8 15.98 -7.73 -9.55
N HIS A 9 15.70 -6.79 -8.64
CA HIS A 9 14.49 -6.79 -7.83
C HIS A 9 13.86 -5.40 -7.80
N PHE A 10 12.54 -5.34 -7.85
CA PHE A 10 11.76 -4.13 -7.66
C PHE A 10 10.81 -4.33 -6.49
N GLY A 11 10.99 -3.54 -5.43
CA GLY A 11 10.10 -3.53 -4.26
C GLY A 11 9.05 -2.43 -4.38
N SER A 12 7.77 -2.73 -4.14
CA SER A 12 6.72 -1.70 -4.08
C SER A 12 5.65 -2.00 -3.03
N ASP A 13 4.85 -0.99 -2.68
CA ASP A 13 3.67 -1.10 -1.82
C ASP A 13 2.51 -1.88 -2.47
N GLY A 14 2.67 -2.38 -3.70
CA GLY A 14 1.62 -3.11 -4.38
C GLY A 14 0.49 -2.25 -4.95
N ASP A 15 0.63 -0.92 -4.97
CA ASP A 15 -0.38 -0.07 -5.63
C ASP A 15 -0.47 -0.38 -7.13
N SER A 16 -1.67 -0.27 -7.69
CA SER A 16 -1.95 -0.52 -9.11
C SER A 16 -1.03 0.25 -10.08
N LYS A 17 -0.56 1.45 -9.71
CA LYS A 17 0.39 2.24 -10.51
C LYS A 17 1.79 1.61 -10.51
N MET A 18 2.14 0.84 -9.50
CA MET A 18 3.42 0.16 -9.36
C MET A 18 3.39 -1.25 -9.98
N ILE A 19 2.31 -2.00 -9.75
CA ILE A 19 2.22 -3.43 -10.13
C ILE A 19 1.33 -3.70 -11.35
N GLY A 20 0.64 -2.70 -11.88
CA GLY A 20 -0.34 -2.88 -12.95
C GLY A 20 0.25 -3.54 -14.20
N ILE A 21 -0.47 -4.52 -14.75
CA ILE A 21 0.02 -5.40 -15.84
C ILE A 21 0.45 -4.63 -17.09
N ARG A 22 -0.27 -3.56 -17.45
CA ARG A 22 -0.03 -2.81 -18.71
C ARG A 22 0.87 -1.58 -18.52
N ASN A 23 0.54 -0.76 -17.53
CA ASN A 23 1.14 0.55 -17.32
C ASN A 23 1.85 0.71 -15.97
N GLY A 24 1.92 -0.35 -15.18
CA GLY A 24 2.62 -0.35 -13.90
C GLY A 24 4.12 -0.12 -14.08
N VAL A 25 4.75 0.51 -13.10
CA VAL A 25 6.21 0.72 -13.09
C VAL A 25 6.96 -0.60 -13.24
N SER A 26 6.57 -1.63 -12.49
CA SER A 26 7.16 -2.98 -12.59
C SER A 26 7.01 -3.57 -13.99
N ALA A 27 5.83 -3.43 -14.62
CA ALA A 27 5.60 -3.93 -15.98
C ALA A 27 6.47 -3.22 -17.01
N LYS A 28 6.68 -1.89 -16.88
CA LYS A 28 7.57 -1.12 -17.74
C LYS A 28 9.03 -1.51 -17.54
N LEU A 29 9.47 -1.66 -16.28
CA LEU A 29 10.83 -2.10 -15.97
C LEU A 29 11.09 -3.54 -16.45
N LYS A 30 10.07 -4.42 -16.40
CA LYS A 30 10.18 -5.81 -16.88
C LYS A 30 10.29 -5.92 -18.40
N LYS A 31 9.80 -4.91 -19.16
CA LYS A 31 10.08 -4.80 -20.60
C LYS A 31 11.55 -4.49 -20.88
N LEU A 32 12.23 -3.81 -19.97
CA LEU A 32 13.65 -3.46 -20.09
C LEU A 32 14.57 -4.56 -19.52
N ASN A 33 14.13 -5.24 -18.45
CA ASN A 33 14.79 -6.41 -17.89
C ASN A 33 13.76 -7.52 -17.58
N PRO A 34 13.59 -8.49 -18.50
CA PRO A 34 12.65 -9.60 -18.31
C PRO A 34 12.92 -10.47 -17.08
N PHE A 35 14.17 -10.50 -16.60
CA PHE A 35 14.61 -11.31 -15.46
C PHE A 35 14.37 -10.65 -14.11
N MET A 36 13.94 -9.39 -14.08
CA MET A 36 13.66 -8.69 -12.83
C MET A 36 12.42 -9.29 -12.13
N SER A 37 12.53 -9.52 -10.82
CA SER A 37 11.42 -9.96 -9.99
C SER A 37 10.78 -8.80 -9.22
N ASN A 38 9.49 -8.94 -8.95
CA ASN A 38 8.70 -7.94 -8.23
C ASN A 38 8.44 -8.44 -6.80
N CYS A 39 8.75 -7.62 -5.81
CA CYS A 39 8.60 -7.90 -4.40
C CYS A 39 7.58 -6.94 -3.78
N TYR A 40 6.60 -7.49 -3.08
CA TYR A 40 5.59 -6.70 -2.39
C TYR A 40 6.09 -6.34 -0.99
N CYS A 41 5.81 -5.13 -0.54
CA CYS A 41 6.06 -4.74 0.84
C CYS A 41 5.17 -5.55 1.78
N ILE A 42 5.78 -6.44 2.57
CA ILE A 42 5.04 -7.32 3.50
C ILE A 42 4.29 -6.52 4.57
N ALA A 43 4.84 -5.39 5.02
CA ALA A 43 4.16 -4.52 5.98
C ALA A 43 2.87 -3.92 5.40
N HIS A 44 2.90 -3.51 4.12
CA HIS A 44 1.70 -2.99 3.46
C HIS A 44 0.68 -4.10 3.21
N GLN A 45 1.13 -5.29 2.78
CA GLN A 45 0.24 -6.45 2.61
C GLN A 45 -0.41 -6.88 3.93
N LEU A 46 0.34 -6.85 5.03
CA LEU A 46 -0.20 -7.14 6.36
C LEU A 46 -1.27 -6.13 6.76
N ALA A 47 -1.02 -4.84 6.58
CA ALA A 47 -2.00 -3.79 6.87
C ALA A 47 -3.27 -3.92 6.01
N LEU A 48 -3.15 -4.33 4.74
CA LEU A 48 -4.30 -4.61 3.88
C LEU A 48 -5.10 -5.83 4.36
N ALA A 49 -4.42 -6.90 4.78
CA ALA A 49 -5.06 -8.10 5.31
C ALA A 49 -5.78 -7.82 6.64
N GLU A 50 -5.15 -7.06 7.54
CA GLU A 50 -5.77 -6.57 8.77
C GLU A 50 -7.03 -5.75 8.47
N LYS A 51 -6.91 -4.75 7.58
CA LYS A 51 -8.04 -3.90 7.18
C LYS A 51 -9.17 -4.68 6.51
N ALA A 52 -8.84 -5.72 5.74
CA ALA A 52 -9.84 -6.60 5.14
C ALA A 52 -10.58 -7.40 6.22
N SER A 53 -9.83 -7.99 7.15
CA SER A 53 -10.38 -8.84 8.23
C SER A 53 -11.20 -8.03 9.23
N ALA A 54 -10.78 -6.80 9.53
CA ALA A 54 -11.50 -5.91 10.44
C ALA A 54 -12.92 -5.57 9.97
N LYS A 55 -13.20 -5.60 8.65
CA LYS A 55 -14.54 -5.34 8.11
C LYS A 55 -15.56 -6.40 8.49
N ASP A 56 -15.11 -7.62 8.74
CA ASP A 56 -15.98 -8.74 9.08
C ASP A 56 -16.26 -8.84 10.59
N VAL A 57 -15.65 -7.95 11.39
CA VAL A 57 -15.82 -7.90 12.84
C VAL A 57 -16.44 -6.54 13.22
N PRO A 58 -17.76 -6.48 13.45
CA PRO A 58 -18.49 -5.23 13.70
C PRO A 58 -17.87 -4.35 14.80
N TYR A 59 -17.30 -4.97 15.83
CA TYR A 59 -16.61 -4.27 16.91
C TYR A 59 -15.48 -3.34 16.42
N PHE A 60 -14.69 -3.76 15.43
CA PHE A 60 -13.59 -2.91 14.93
C PHE A 60 -14.09 -1.67 14.19
N LEU A 61 -15.30 -1.74 13.61
CA LEU A 61 -15.96 -0.61 12.96
C LEU A 61 -16.34 0.45 13.99
N ASP A 62 -16.99 0.06 15.09
CA ASP A 62 -17.38 0.97 16.17
C ASP A 62 -16.15 1.57 16.88
N TYR A 63 -15.14 0.74 17.11
CA TYR A 63 -13.86 1.17 17.66
C TYR A 63 -13.18 2.23 16.76
N GLU A 64 -13.09 1.98 15.45
CA GLU A 64 -12.47 2.91 14.51
C GLU A 64 -13.21 4.26 14.44
N ILE A 65 -14.55 4.24 14.48
CA ILE A 65 -15.38 5.45 14.51
C ILE A 65 -15.09 6.25 15.79
N THR A 66 -15.15 5.60 16.95
CA THR A 66 -14.95 6.26 18.26
C THR A 66 -13.59 6.96 18.33
N ILE A 67 -12.53 6.28 17.90
CA ILE A 67 -11.18 6.85 17.91
C ILE A 67 -11.06 8.03 16.93
N LYS A 68 -11.69 7.94 15.74
CA LYS A 68 -11.69 9.05 14.77
C LYS A 68 -12.45 10.27 15.26
N GLU A 69 -13.59 10.08 15.92
CA GLU A 69 -14.36 11.18 16.51
C GLU A 69 -13.58 11.88 17.63
N LEU A 70 -12.93 11.11 18.50
CA LEU A 70 -12.08 11.64 19.55
C LEU A 70 -10.91 12.44 18.97
N TYR A 71 -10.23 11.88 17.96
CA TYR A 71 -9.17 12.58 17.25
C TYR A 71 -9.68 13.87 16.61
N ALA A 72 -10.80 13.82 15.89
CA ALA A 72 -11.38 14.99 15.23
C ALA A 72 -11.78 16.08 16.22
N TYR A 73 -12.30 15.71 17.39
CA TYR A 73 -12.63 16.65 18.46
C TYR A 73 -11.39 17.43 18.92
N PHE A 74 -10.31 16.74 19.27
CA PHE A 74 -9.08 17.38 19.73
C PHE A 74 -8.29 18.08 18.61
N ALA A 75 -8.30 17.54 17.39
CA ALA A 75 -7.65 18.17 16.25
C ALA A 75 -8.26 19.54 15.92
N ASN A 76 -9.56 19.72 16.15
CA ASN A 76 -10.28 20.97 15.91
C ASN A 76 -10.47 21.82 17.18
N SER A 77 -9.95 21.41 18.34
CA SER A 77 -10.18 22.12 19.60
C SER A 77 -9.46 23.48 19.67
N HIS A 78 -8.43 23.68 18.86
CA HIS A 78 -7.73 24.98 18.75
C HIS A 78 -8.47 26.00 17.87
N SER A 79 -9.43 25.56 17.06
CA SER A 79 -10.19 26.40 16.14
C SER A 79 -11.57 26.79 16.67
N ARG A 80 -11.85 26.51 17.94
CA ARG A 80 -13.10 26.85 18.63
C ARG A 80 -12.90 27.95 19.66
#